data_AF-A0A3D3PGF3-F1
#
_entry.id   AF-A0A3D3PGF3-F1
#
_cell.length_a   1.000
_cell.length_b   1.000
_cell.length_c   1.000
_cell.angle_alpha   90.00
_cell.angle_beta   90.00
_cell.angle_gamma   90.00
#
_symmetry.space_group_name_H-M   'P 1'
#
loop_
_entity.id
_entity.type
_entity.pdbx_description
1 polymer ?
#
loop_
_entity_poly.entity_id
_entity_poly.type
_entity_poly.pdbx_seq_one_letter_code
_entity_poly.pdbx_strand_id
1 'polypeptide(L)'
;MSKFLSRWLTISFLNLLLVASLGVVLRYKIAFYLPFIQQRFVLHSHSHFAFSGWVTQTLMVLLVHHLALKNDEQILKRYRWLLYANLISAYGMLISFIIQGYAFFSISFSTLSIFVSYFFAVYYWKDLNKLNEKRVSHLWFKAALAFSTISSIGAFGLAYMMATKVLDQNWYLASIYFFLHFQYNGWFFFAGMGLLVSKLENIYSAVKNLKFAFLLFCFACIPA
;
A
#
# COMPACT_ATOMS: atom_id res chain seq x y z
N MET A 1 -20.67 -10.32 6.57
CA MET A 1 -19.35 -10.47 5.92
C MET A 1 -19.33 -10.15 4.41
N SER A 2 -20.21 -10.73 3.58
CA SER A 2 -20.22 -10.55 2.10
C SER A 2 -20.50 -9.12 1.63
N LYS A 3 -21.48 -8.44 2.24
CA LYS A 3 -21.83 -7.04 1.93
C LYS A 3 -20.66 -6.07 2.18
N PHE A 4 -19.85 -6.32 3.20
CA PHE A 4 -18.64 -5.52 3.46
C PHE A 4 -17.66 -5.67 2.30
N LEU A 5 -17.29 -6.91 1.98
CA LEU A 5 -16.30 -7.18 0.95
C LEU A 5 -16.75 -6.62 -0.41
N SER A 6 -17.99 -6.88 -0.81
CA SER A 6 -18.55 -6.37 -2.06
C SER A 6 -18.45 -4.84 -2.15
N ARG A 7 -18.93 -4.13 -1.12
CA ARG A 7 -18.90 -2.65 -1.11
C ARG A 7 -17.49 -2.08 -1.22
N TRP A 8 -16.54 -2.62 -0.45
CA TRP A 8 -15.17 -2.11 -0.45
C TRP A 8 -14.40 -2.48 -1.72
N LEU A 9 -14.64 -3.66 -2.29
CA LEU A 9 -14.06 -4.02 -3.60
C LEU A 9 -14.65 -3.18 -4.73
N THR A 10 -15.93 -2.81 -4.69
CA THR A 10 -16.49 -1.84 -5.63
C THR A 10 -15.73 -0.51 -5.56
N ILE A 11 -15.42 -0.02 -4.36
CA ILE A 11 -14.58 1.18 -4.20
C ILE A 11 -13.18 0.95 -4.79
N SER A 12 -12.56 -0.20 -4.54
CA SER A 12 -11.26 -0.55 -5.16
C SER A 12 -11.30 -0.53 -6.68
N PHE A 13 -12.35 -1.05 -7.31
CA PHE A 13 -12.51 -1.01 -8.77
C PHE A 13 -12.76 0.41 -9.30
N LEU A 14 -13.52 1.24 -8.57
CA LEU A 14 -13.65 2.66 -8.91
C LEU A 14 -12.30 3.39 -8.80
N ASN A 15 -11.50 3.06 -7.79
CA ASN A 15 -10.16 3.62 -7.65
C ASN A 15 -9.24 3.17 -8.78
N LEU A 16 -9.32 1.90 -9.20
CA LEU A 16 -8.60 1.42 -10.38
C LEU A 16 -9.01 2.18 -11.65
N LEU A 17 -10.30 2.44 -11.84
CA LEU A 17 -10.80 3.23 -12.96
C LEU A 17 -10.21 4.64 -12.97
N LEU A 18 -10.13 5.31 -11.81
CA LEU A 18 -9.49 6.62 -11.69
C LEU A 18 -7.99 6.54 -11.99
N VAL A 19 -7.28 5.53 -11.48
CA VAL A 19 -5.85 5.30 -11.77
C VAL A 19 -5.65 5.13 -13.28
N ALA A 20 -6.43 4.25 -13.92
CA ALA A 20 -6.36 4.00 -15.35
C ALA A 20 -6.66 5.27 -16.17
N SER A 21 -7.68 6.03 -15.78
CA SER A 21 -8.05 7.28 -16.43
C SER A 21 -6.92 8.31 -16.38
N LEU A 22 -6.30 8.52 -15.21
CA LEU A 22 -5.12 9.38 -15.11
C LEU A 22 -3.92 8.85 -15.91
N GLY A 23 -3.75 7.53 -15.96
CA GLY A 23 -2.72 6.89 -16.79
C GLY A 23 -2.92 7.17 -18.29
N VAL A 24 -4.16 7.13 -18.77
CA VAL A 24 -4.52 7.51 -20.14
C VAL A 24 -4.21 8.98 -20.38
N VAL A 25 -4.57 9.88 -19.46
CA VAL A 25 -4.25 11.33 -19.58
C VAL A 25 -2.74 11.56 -19.68
N LEU A 26 -1.94 10.87 -18.85
CA LEU A 26 -0.48 10.97 -18.88
C LEU A 26 0.12 10.51 -20.21
N ARG A 27 -0.40 9.42 -20.78
CA ARG A 27 0.03 8.89 -22.09
C ARG A 27 -0.43 9.78 -23.24
N TYR A 28 -1.67 10.24 -23.19
CA TYR A 28 -2.22 11.17 -24.17
C TYR A 28 -1.38 12.43 -24.26
N LYS A 29 -1.02 13.04 -23.12
CA LYS A 29 -0.21 14.27 -23.10
C LYS A 29 1.21 14.08 -23.67
N ILE A 30 1.77 12.87 -23.62
CA ILE A 30 3.07 12.58 -24.27
C ILE A 30 2.93 12.62 -25.80
N ALA A 31 1.81 12.13 -26.33
CA ALA A 31 1.57 12.04 -27.77
C ALA A 31 0.93 13.30 -28.38
N PHE A 32 0.14 14.04 -27.60
CA PHE A 32 -0.70 15.14 -28.10
C PHE A 32 -0.58 16.38 -27.20
N TYR A 33 -0.80 17.55 -27.81
CA TYR A 33 -0.76 18.83 -27.11
C TYR A 33 -1.90 18.95 -26.08
N LEU A 34 -1.53 19.15 -24.81
CA LEU A 34 -2.47 19.31 -23.70
C LEU A 34 -1.91 20.32 -22.67
N PRO A 35 -2.04 21.64 -22.90
CA PRO A 35 -1.30 22.67 -22.17
C PRO A 35 -1.85 22.95 -20.77
N PHE A 36 -3.14 22.69 -20.51
CA PHE A 36 -3.80 23.00 -19.24
C PHE A 36 -3.50 21.99 -18.12
N ILE A 37 -2.88 20.86 -18.43
CA ILE A 37 -2.49 19.85 -17.45
C ILE A 37 -1.00 19.95 -17.18
N GLN A 38 -0.56 20.00 -15.92
CA GLN A 38 0.85 19.87 -15.61
C GLN A 38 1.25 18.38 -15.50
N GLN A 39 2.19 17.94 -16.33
CA GLN A 39 2.54 16.50 -16.45
C GLN A 39 3.04 15.95 -15.11
N ARG A 40 3.94 16.69 -14.44
CA ARG A 40 4.53 16.28 -13.17
C ARG A 40 3.49 16.16 -12.05
N PHE A 41 2.49 17.04 -12.05
CA PHE A 41 1.44 17.07 -11.02
C PHE A 41 0.51 15.87 -11.14
N VAL A 42 0.05 15.60 -12.37
CA VAL A 42 -0.75 14.41 -12.65
C VAL A 42 0.05 13.13 -12.44
N LEU A 43 1.35 13.12 -12.75
CA LEU A 43 2.21 11.95 -12.51
C LEU A 43 2.25 11.60 -11.03
N HIS A 44 2.49 12.58 -10.17
CA HIS A 44 2.50 12.38 -8.72
C HIS A 44 1.12 11.96 -8.20
N SER A 45 0.06 12.63 -8.65
CA SER A 45 -1.31 12.26 -8.29
C SER A 45 -1.62 10.80 -8.67
N HIS A 46 -1.30 10.41 -9.90
CA HIS A 46 -1.50 9.05 -10.41
C HIS A 46 -0.72 8.02 -9.59
N SER A 47 0.58 8.22 -9.36
CA SER A 47 1.40 7.24 -8.64
C SER A 47 0.99 7.11 -7.17
N HIS A 48 0.77 8.23 -6.48
CA HIS A 48 0.36 8.22 -5.06
C HIS A 48 -1.02 7.60 -4.88
N PHE A 49 -1.98 7.90 -5.76
CA PHE A 49 -3.31 7.31 -5.70
C PHE A 49 -3.32 5.82 -6.12
N ALA A 50 -2.49 5.42 -7.08
CA ALA A 50 -2.33 4.02 -7.43
C ALA A 50 -1.83 3.19 -6.23
N PHE A 51 -0.82 3.68 -5.51
CA PHE A 51 -0.23 2.99 -4.37
C PHE A 51 -1.17 2.96 -3.17
N SER A 52 -1.65 4.13 -2.74
CA SER A 52 -2.43 4.27 -1.50
C SER A 52 -3.92 3.98 -1.71
N GLY A 53 -4.53 4.64 -2.70
CA GLY A 53 -5.96 4.62 -2.97
C GLY A 53 -6.43 3.32 -3.61
N TRP A 54 -5.63 2.71 -4.48
CA TRP A 54 -6.00 1.46 -5.12
C TRP A 54 -5.34 0.23 -4.49
N VAL A 55 -4.02 0.04 -4.65
CA VAL A 55 -3.35 -1.21 -4.24
C VAL A 55 -3.42 -1.42 -2.73
N THR A 56 -2.94 -0.46 -1.94
CA THR A 56 -2.95 -0.54 -0.47
C THR A 56 -4.36 -0.67 0.07
N GLN A 57 -5.31 0.14 -0.42
CA GLN A 57 -6.71 0.02 -0.01
C GLN A 57 -7.26 -1.39 -0.23
N THR A 58 -7.01 -1.96 -1.41
CA THR A 58 -7.48 -3.30 -1.77
C THR A 58 -6.86 -4.36 -0.86
N LEU A 59 -5.55 -4.29 -0.65
CA LEU A 59 -4.84 -5.21 0.25
C LEU A 59 -5.35 -5.09 1.68
N MET A 60 -5.52 -3.88 2.22
CA MET A 60 -6.08 -3.66 3.55
C MET A 60 -7.47 -4.29 3.68
N VAL A 61 -8.36 -4.09 2.70
CA VAL A 61 -9.71 -4.69 2.69
C VAL A 61 -9.65 -6.21 2.70
N LEU A 62 -8.79 -6.81 1.88
CA LEU A 62 -8.64 -8.26 1.78
C LEU A 62 -8.02 -8.87 3.04
N LEU A 63 -7.01 -8.22 3.61
CA LEU A 63 -6.37 -8.61 4.87
C LEU A 63 -7.37 -8.54 6.04
N VAL A 64 -8.14 -7.46 6.13
CA VAL A 64 -9.19 -7.30 7.15
C VAL A 64 -10.28 -8.35 6.99
N HIS A 65 -10.68 -8.65 5.75
CA HIS A 65 -11.62 -9.73 5.48
C HIS A 65 -11.06 -11.09 5.93
N HIS A 66 -9.80 -11.39 5.63
CA HIS A 66 -9.12 -12.60 6.10
C HIS A 66 -9.16 -12.72 7.63
N LEU A 67 -8.86 -11.62 8.34
CA LEU A 67 -8.89 -11.56 9.80
C LEU A 67 -10.32 -11.79 10.36
N ALA A 68 -11.32 -11.15 9.76
CA ALA A 68 -12.72 -11.23 10.20
C ALA A 68 -13.35 -12.62 9.98
N LEU A 69 -12.92 -13.36 8.96
CA LEU A 69 -13.35 -14.75 8.76
C LEU A 69 -12.99 -15.66 9.95
N LYS A 70 -12.00 -15.27 10.77
CA LYS A 70 -11.47 -16.09 11.86
C LYS A 70 -11.88 -15.62 13.26
N ASN A 71 -12.32 -14.36 13.41
CA ASN A 71 -12.29 -13.69 14.72
C ASN A 71 -13.42 -12.66 14.90
N ASP A 72 -14.56 -12.90 14.24
CA ASP A 72 -15.86 -12.19 14.35
C ASP A 72 -16.01 -10.86 13.55
N GLU A 73 -17.25 -10.50 13.22
CA GLU A 73 -17.65 -9.30 12.46
C GLU A 73 -17.31 -7.98 13.19
N GLN A 74 -17.07 -8.01 14.50
CA GLN A 74 -16.62 -6.83 15.26
C GLN A 74 -15.31 -6.26 14.73
N ILE A 75 -14.43 -7.11 14.20
CA ILE A 75 -13.21 -6.70 13.53
C ILE A 75 -13.52 -5.79 12.34
N LEU A 76 -14.49 -6.14 11.51
CA LEU A 76 -14.85 -5.31 10.36
C LEU A 76 -15.27 -3.91 10.79
N LYS A 77 -16.02 -3.78 11.89
CA LYS A 77 -16.43 -2.47 12.43
C LYS A 77 -15.20 -1.67 12.90
N ARG A 78 -14.27 -2.32 13.61
CA ARG A 78 -13.06 -1.66 14.11
C ARG A 78 -12.12 -1.20 12.99
N TYR A 79 -11.98 -1.93 11.89
CA TYR A 79 -11.07 -1.53 10.82
C TYR A 79 -11.67 -0.52 9.83
N ARG A 80 -12.98 -0.28 9.86
CA ARG A 80 -13.63 0.69 8.95
C ARG A 80 -13.00 2.08 9.02
N TRP A 81 -12.67 2.57 10.21
CA TRP A 81 -12.10 3.90 10.33
C TRP A 81 -10.71 3.99 9.67
N LEU A 82 -9.88 2.94 9.76
CA LEU A 82 -8.58 2.88 9.07
C LEU A 82 -8.76 2.85 7.55
N LEU A 83 -9.74 2.10 7.06
CA LEU A 83 -10.05 2.04 5.63
C LEU A 83 -10.56 3.39 5.10
N TYR A 84 -11.39 4.11 5.87
CA TYR A 84 -11.81 5.47 5.51
C TYR A 84 -10.67 6.47 5.62
N ALA A 85 -9.83 6.38 6.65
CA ALA A 85 -8.67 7.25 6.81
C ALA A 85 -7.72 7.11 5.61
N ASN A 86 -7.44 5.88 5.15
CA ASN A 86 -6.62 5.66 3.96
C ASN A 86 -7.26 6.24 2.69
N LEU A 87 -8.57 6.08 2.50
CA LEU A 87 -9.28 6.72 1.38
C LEU A 87 -9.21 8.25 1.45
N ILE A 88 -9.44 8.84 2.61
CA ILE A 88 -9.36 10.30 2.80
C ILE A 88 -7.95 10.79 2.46
N SER A 89 -6.91 10.11 2.95
CA SER A 89 -5.53 10.43 2.58
C SER A 89 -5.28 10.29 1.09
N ALA A 90 -5.73 9.19 0.47
CA ALA A 90 -5.52 8.93 -0.95
C ALA A 90 -6.23 9.95 -1.84
N TYR A 91 -7.52 10.22 -1.62
CA TYR A 91 -8.26 11.22 -2.37
C TYR A 91 -7.76 12.65 -2.10
N GLY A 92 -7.36 12.93 -0.86
CA GLY A 92 -6.68 14.17 -0.51
C GLY A 92 -5.40 14.36 -1.33
N MET A 93 -4.56 13.33 -1.44
CA MET A 93 -3.39 13.33 -2.33
C MET A 93 -3.78 13.48 -3.80
N LEU A 94 -4.76 12.72 -4.29
CA LEU A 94 -5.23 12.77 -5.68
C LEU A 94 -5.54 14.20 -6.11
N ILE A 95 -6.39 14.89 -5.33
CA ILE A 95 -6.85 16.24 -5.62
C ILE A 95 -5.73 17.26 -5.44
N SER A 96 -5.03 17.22 -4.29
CA SER A 96 -3.98 18.21 -3.99
C SER A 96 -2.79 18.11 -4.94
N PHE A 97 -2.33 16.90 -5.32
CA PHE A 97 -1.23 16.78 -6.28
C PHE A 97 -1.60 17.32 -7.67
N ILE A 98 -2.85 17.14 -8.13
CA ILE A 98 -3.31 17.70 -9.42
C ILE A 98 -3.26 19.23 -9.39
N ILE A 99 -3.71 19.85 -8.30
CA ILE A 99 -3.88 21.30 -8.20
C ILE A 99 -2.54 22.02 -7.97
N GLN A 100 -1.73 21.52 -7.03
CA GLN A 100 -0.56 22.26 -6.51
C GLN A 100 0.76 21.46 -6.55
N GLY A 101 0.75 20.21 -7.02
CA GLY A 101 1.95 19.38 -7.01
C GLY A 101 2.45 19.12 -5.58
N TYR A 102 3.77 19.16 -5.37
CA TYR A 102 4.39 19.01 -4.04
C TYR A 102 4.29 20.31 -3.25
N ALA A 103 3.31 20.38 -2.36
CA ALA A 103 3.05 21.54 -1.52
C ALA A 103 2.37 21.09 -0.21
N PHE A 104 2.01 22.02 0.66
CA PHE A 104 1.57 21.75 2.04
C PHE A 104 0.48 20.67 2.14
N PHE A 105 -0.64 20.82 1.43
CA PHE A 105 -1.74 19.85 1.49
C PHE A 105 -1.37 18.45 0.98
N SER A 106 -0.65 18.34 -0.13
CA SER A 106 -0.26 17.04 -0.70
C SER A 106 0.75 16.32 0.18
N ILE A 107 1.70 17.05 0.77
CA ILE A 107 2.64 16.51 1.76
C ILE A 107 1.91 16.10 3.04
N SER A 108 0.94 16.89 3.50
CA SER A 108 0.16 16.58 4.70
C SER A 108 -0.65 15.29 4.53
N PHE A 109 -1.35 15.12 3.40
CA PHE A 109 -2.09 13.90 3.11
C PHE A 109 -1.18 12.69 2.87
N SER A 110 -0.02 12.88 2.24
CA SER A 110 0.99 11.82 2.09
C SER A 110 1.53 11.37 3.46
N THR A 111 1.79 12.31 4.35
CA THR A 111 2.25 12.04 5.71
C THR A 111 1.17 11.32 6.51
N LEU A 112 -0.08 11.76 6.40
CA LEU A 112 -1.23 11.09 7.01
C LEU A 112 -1.37 9.65 6.53
N SER A 113 -1.18 9.39 5.22
CA SER A 113 -1.22 8.02 4.67
C SER A 113 -0.17 7.10 5.30
N ILE A 114 1.06 7.61 5.56
CA ILE A 114 2.11 6.85 6.26
C ILE A 114 1.66 6.50 7.68
N PHE A 115 1.11 7.46 8.43
CA PHE A 115 0.61 7.18 9.78
C PHE A 115 -0.56 6.19 9.78
N VAL A 116 -1.49 6.28 8.82
CA VAL A 116 -2.56 5.29 8.65
C VAL A 116 -1.98 3.90 8.39
N SER A 117 -0.94 3.78 7.56
CA SER A 117 -0.23 2.53 7.32
C SER A 117 0.38 1.95 8.60
N TYR A 118 0.99 2.79 9.44
CA TYR A 118 1.53 2.35 10.73
C TYR A 118 0.47 1.87 11.70
N PHE A 119 -0.63 2.63 11.86
CA PHE A 119 -1.74 2.22 12.71
C PHE A 119 -2.34 0.90 12.20
N PHE A 120 -2.52 0.77 10.88
CA PHE A 120 -2.98 -0.48 10.29
C PHE A 120 -2.03 -1.64 10.60
N ALA A 121 -0.72 -1.44 10.44
CA ALA A 121 0.28 -2.47 10.74
C ALA A 121 0.25 -2.91 12.19
N VAL A 122 0.23 -1.98 13.14
CA VAL A 122 0.19 -2.30 14.57
C VAL A 122 -1.11 -3.03 14.94
N TYR A 123 -2.27 -2.53 14.48
CA TYR A 123 -3.56 -3.14 14.79
C TYR A 123 -3.65 -4.55 14.18
N TYR A 124 -3.30 -4.68 12.91
CA TYR A 124 -3.38 -5.94 12.18
C TYR A 124 -2.46 -6.99 12.78
N TRP A 125 -1.21 -6.61 13.09
CA TRP A 125 -0.25 -7.52 13.71
C TRP A 125 -0.73 -8.02 15.08
N LYS A 126 -1.28 -7.12 15.91
CA LYS A 126 -1.84 -7.48 17.23
C LYS A 126 -3.01 -8.46 17.10
N ASP A 127 -3.95 -8.19 16.19
CA ASP A 127 -5.11 -9.06 16.02
C ASP A 127 -4.76 -10.39 15.37
N LEU A 128 -3.82 -10.40 14.42
CA LEU A 128 -3.31 -11.62 13.80
C LEU A 128 -2.63 -12.52 14.84
N ASN A 129 -1.93 -11.95 15.82
CA ASN A 129 -1.32 -12.69 16.92
C ASN A 129 -2.34 -13.33 17.87
N LYS A 130 -3.52 -12.73 18.02
CA LYS A 130 -4.60 -13.26 18.86
C LYS A 130 -5.31 -14.48 18.24
N LEU A 131 -5.08 -14.75 16.96
CA LEU A 131 -5.59 -15.98 16.35
C LEU A 131 -4.90 -17.20 16.98
N ASN A 132 -5.71 -18.17 17.42
CA ASN A 132 -5.25 -19.44 17.97
C ASN A 132 -4.45 -20.25 16.93
N GLU A 133 -4.86 -20.16 15.67
CA GLU A 133 -4.21 -20.85 14.56
C GLU A 133 -2.94 -20.11 14.12
N LYS A 134 -1.84 -20.85 13.95
CA LYS A 134 -0.58 -20.31 13.41
C LYS A 134 -0.33 -20.88 12.02
N ARG A 135 -0.65 -20.08 10.99
CA ARG A 135 -0.45 -20.42 9.58
C ARG A 135 0.82 -19.78 9.00
N VAL A 136 1.35 -20.35 7.93
CA VAL A 136 2.45 -19.77 7.14
C VAL A 136 2.01 -18.44 6.52
N SER A 137 0.77 -18.32 6.06
CA SER A 137 0.21 -17.05 5.58
C SER A 137 0.36 -15.89 6.59
N HIS A 138 0.33 -16.18 7.89
CA HIS A 138 0.52 -15.15 8.92
C HIS A 138 1.96 -14.60 8.94
N LEU A 139 2.96 -15.41 8.56
CA LEU A 139 4.35 -14.95 8.42
C LEU A 139 4.48 -13.97 7.25
N TRP A 140 3.84 -14.29 6.12
CA TRP A 140 3.78 -13.40 4.96
C TRP A 140 3.13 -12.05 5.29
N PHE A 141 1.98 -12.04 5.99
CA PHE A 141 1.33 -10.79 6.38
C PHE A 141 2.19 -9.94 7.32
N LYS A 142 2.87 -10.57 8.28
CA LYS A 142 3.80 -9.87 9.17
C LYS A 142 4.96 -9.26 8.40
N ALA A 143 5.60 -10.02 7.52
CA ALA A 143 6.68 -9.51 6.68
C ALA A 143 6.21 -8.34 5.81
N ALA A 144 5.02 -8.44 5.20
CA ALA A 144 4.43 -7.35 4.42
C ALA A 144 4.30 -6.06 5.23
N LEU A 145 3.76 -6.13 6.45
CA LEU A 145 3.60 -4.97 7.34
C LEU A 145 4.93 -4.39 7.81
N ALA A 146 5.92 -5.25 8.10
CA ALA A 146 7.27 -4.83 8.45
C ALA A 146 7.91 -4.09 7.28
N PHE A 147 7.86 -4.63 6.06
CA PHE A 147 8.40 -3.97 4.87
C PHE A 147 7.67 -2.68 4.52
N SER A 148 6.34 -2.62 4.69
CA SER A 148 5.60 -1.37 4.54
C SER A 148 6.14 -0.30 5.50
N THR A 149 6.39 -0.67 6.76
CA THR A 149 6.95 0.24 7.75
C THR A 149 8.38 0.66 7.40
N ILE A 150 9.23 -0.29 7.01
CA ILE A 150 10.63 -0.03 6.61
C ILE A 150 10.68 0.90 5.39
N SER A 151 9.81 0.70 4.39
CA SER A 151 9.80 1.50 3.16
C SER A 151 9.70 3.00 3.42
N SER A 152 9.00 3.39 4.48
CA SER A 152 8.78 4.79 4.87
C SER A 152 10.09 5.55 5.14
N ILE A 153 11.18 4.86 5.49
CA ILE A 153 12.50 5.45 5.70
C ILE A 153 12.93 6.21 4.44
N GLY A 154 12.67 5.64 3.24
CA GLY A 154 12.93 6.32 1.98
C GLY A 154 12.04 7.56 1.78
N ALA A 155 10.77 7.48 2.16
CA ALA A 155 9.85 8.63 2.08
C ALA A 155 10.26 9.77 3.03
N PHE A 156 10.68 9.46 4.26
CA PHE A 156 11.18 10.45 5.20
C PHE A 156 12.54 11.02 4.78
N GLY A 157 13.42 10.20 4.18
CA GLY A 157 14.65 10.69 3.57
C GLY A 157 14.37 11.74 2.49
N LEU A 158 13.39 11.48 1.61
CA LEU A 158 12.94 12.46 0.60
C LEU A 158 12.38 13.73 1.23
N ALA A 159 11.52 13.59 2.24
CA ALA A 159 10.95 14.73 2.94
C ALA A 159 12.05 15.59 3.61
N TYR A 160 13.05 14.95 4.21
CA TYR A 160 14.19 15.63 4.82
C TYR A 160 14.99 16.43 3.79
N MET A 161 15.36 15.82 2.66
CA MET A 161 16.11 16.51 1.59
C MET A 161 15.31 17.69 1.00
N MET A 162 14.00 17.51 0.81
CA MET A 162 13.14 18.60 0.33
C MET A 162 13.05 19.75 1.34
N ALA A 163 13.02 19.46 2.64
CA ALA A 163 12.95 20.45 3.70
C ALA A 163 14.27 21.22 3.89
N THR A 164 15.41 20.53 3.81
CA THR A 164 16.74 21.15 3.94
C THR A 164 17.22 21.83 2.66
N LYS A 165 16.54 21.60 1.53
CA LYS A 165 16.95 22.05 0.18
C LYS A 165 18.33 21.51 -0.25
N VAL A 166 18.83 20.48 0.43
CA VAL A 166 20.06 19.78 0.06
C VAL A 166 19.67 18.55 -0.75
N LEU A 167 19.75 18.69 -2.07
CA LEU A 167 19.40 17.63 -3.02
C LEU A 167 20.69 17.02 -3.59
N ASP A 168 21.24 16.05 -2.87
CA ASP A 168 22.23 15.16 -3.46
C ASP A 168 21.51 14.13 -4.34
N GLN A 169 21.95 14.00 -5.59
CA GLN A 169 21.30 13.16 -6.58
C GLN A 169 21.31 11.67 -6.18
N ASN A 170 22.40 11.19 -5.58
CA ASN A 170 22.53 9.79 -5.19
C ASN A 170 21.60 9.47 -4.02
N TRP A 171 21.59 10.32 -2.99
CA TRP A 171 20.68 10.16 -1.85
C TRP A 171 19.21 10.29 -2.26
N TYR A 172 18.89 11.19 -3.19
CA TYR A 172 17.55 11.33 -3.76
C TYR A 172 17.08 10.04 -4.45
N LEU A 173 17.89 9.51 -5.37
CA LEU A 173 17.58 8.27 -6.08
C LEU A 173 17.53 7.07 -5.14
N ALA A 174 18.48 6.95 -4.21
CA ALA A 174 18.49 5.89 -3.21
C ALA A 174 17.21 5.90 -2.36
N SER A 175 16.75 7.08 -1.93
CA SER A 175 15.54 7.21 -1.12
C SER A 175 14.27 6.81 -1.89
N ILE A 176 14.18 7.19 -3.18
CA ILE A 176 13.08 6.76 -4.06
C ILE A 176 13.11 5.25 -4.27
N TYR A 177 14.25 4.69 -4.69
CA TYR A 177 14.36 3.28 -4.99
C TYR A 177 14.17 2.40 -3.76
N PHE A 178 14.67 2.83 -2.61
CA PHE A 178 14.43 2.16 -1.34
C PHE A 178 12.93 2.10 -1.00
N PHE A 179 12.23 3.24 -1.10
CA PHE A 179 10.79 3.29 -0.89
C PHE A 179 10.04 2.36 -1.87
N LEU A 180 10.33 2.47 -3.17
CA LEU A 180 9.66 1.69 -4.20
C LEU A 180 9.94 0.19 -4.05
N HIS A 181 11.18 -0.21 -3.76
CA HIS A 181 11.57 -1.61 -3.57
C HIS A 181 10.75 -2.26 -2.46
N PHE A 182 10.73 -1.66 -1.27
CA PHE A 182 9.99 -2.23 -0.14
C PHE A 182 8.47 -2.07 -0.27
N GLN A 183 7.96 -1.14 -1.08
CA GLN A 183 6.54 -1.08 -1.41
C GLN A 183 6.13 -2.21 -2.36
N TYR A 184 6.82 -2.37 -3.49
CA TYR A 184 6.49 -3.39 -4.49
C TYR A 184 6.86 -4.80 -4.00
N ASN A 185 8.15 -5.04 -3.72
CA ASN A 185 8.68 -6.36 -3.41
C ASN A 185 8.42 -6.76 -1.95
N GLY A 186 8.19 -5.78 -1.07
CA GLY A 186 7.86 -6.01 0.33
C GLY A 186 6.36 -5.99 0.58
N TRP A 187 5.77 -4.80 0.73
CA TRP A 187 4.38 -4.63 1.13
C TRP A 187 3.39 -5.31 0.17
N PHE A 188 3.37 -4.93 -1.11
CA PHE A 188 2.38 -5.42 -2.07
C PHE A 188 2.53 -6.91 -2.33
N PHE A 189 3.75 -7.33 -2.66
CA PHE A 189 4.04 -8.71 -2.99
C PHE A 189 3.78 -9.65 -1.80
N PHE A 190 4.31 -9.36 -0.61
CA PHE A 190 4.11 -10.26 0.53
C PHE A 190 2.66 -10.29 1.01
N ALA A 191 1.93 -9.17 0.95
CA ALA A 191 0.51 -9.17 1.30
C ALA A 191 -0.30 -10.03 0.30
N GLY A 192 -0.05 -9.87 -1.00
CA GLY A 192 -0.67 -10.68 -2.05
C GLY A 192 -0.33 -12.17 -1.93
N MET A 193 0.94 -12.50 -1.71
CA MET A 193 1.40 -13.87 -1.50
C MET A 193 0.83 -14.46 -0.22
N GLY A 194 0.73 -13.71 0.87
CA GLY A 194 0.08 -14.17 2.10
C GLY A 194 -1.39 -14.52 1.87
N LEU A 195 -2.12 -13.74 1.06
CA LEU A 195 -3.51 -14.02 0.70
C LEU A 195 -3.61 -15.29 -0.14
N LEU A 196 -2.72 -15.47 -1.13
CA LEU A 196 -2.63 -16.68 -1.95
C LEU A 196 -2.31 -17.91 -1.10
N VAL A 197 -1.26 -17.83 -0.27
CA VAL A 197 -0.84 -18.90 0.65
C VAL A 197 -1.97 -19.26 1.60
N SER A 198 -2.75 -18.29 2.09
CA SER A 198 -3.90 -18.57 2.97
C SER A 198 -4.96 -19.45 2.33
N LYS A 199 -5.09 -19.39 0.99
CA LYS A 199 -5.98 -20.26 0.21
C LYS A 199 -5.33 -21.61 -0.05
N LEU A 200 -4.07 -21.62 -0.47
CA LEU A 200 -3.30 -22.84 -0.73
C LEU A 200 -3.19 -23.74 0.50
N GLU A 201 -3.03 -23.17 1.70
CA GLU A 201 -2.95 -23.94 2.95
C GLU A 201 -4.20 -24.78 3.25
N ASN A 202 -5.37 -24.46 2.67
CA ASN A 202 -6.57 -25.28 2.83
C ASN A 202 -6.63 -26.45 1.83
N ILE A 203 -5.82 -26.43 0.77
CA ILE A 203 -5.82 -27.41 -0.31
C ILE A 203 -4.53 -28.26 -0.27
N TYR A 204 -3.42 -27.66 0.15
CA TYR A 204 -2.09 -28.21 0.08
C TYR A 204 -1.50 -28.41 1.47
N SER A 205 -1.22 -29.67 1.82
CA SER A 205 -0.78 -30.05 3.17
C SER A 205 0.73 -29.87 3.41
N ALA A 206 1.55 -29.60 2.39
CA ALA A 206 3.02 -29.53 2.57
C ALA A 206 3.48 -28.14 3.08
N VAL A 207 3.17 -27.88 4.36
CA VAL A 207 3.51 -26.66 5.11
C VAL A 207 5.00 -26.31 5.03
N LYS A 208 5.88 -27.32 5.00
CA LYS A 208 7.34 -27.12 4.92
C LYS A 208 7.76 -26.38 3.65
N ASN A 209 7.17 -26.72 2.51
CA ASN A 209 7.48 -26.10 1.21
C ASN A 209 7.02 -24.63 1.19
N LEU A 210 5.84 -24.35 1.76
CA LEU A 210 5.33 -22.98 1.87
C LEU A 210 6.20 -22.09 2.78
N LYS A 211 6.71 -22.65 3.89
CA LYS A 211 7.66 -21.94 4.77
C LYS A 211 9.01 -21.72 4.08
N PHE A 212 9.49 -22.70 3.33
CA PHE A 212 10.75 -22.56 2.59
C PHE A 212 10.63 -21.48 1.50
N ALA A 213 9.54 -21.46 0.75
CA ALA A 213 9.25 -20.40 -0.21
C ALA A 213 9.24 -19.02 0.47
N PHE A 214 8.56 -18.88 1.61
CA PHE A 214 8.57 -17.65 2.41
C PHE A 214 10.00 -17.17 2.73
N LEU A 215 10.86 -18.05 3.21
CA LEU A 215 12.25 -17.71 3.55
C LEU A 215 13.03 -17.24 2.32
N LEU A 216 12.91 -17.96 1.19
CA LEU A 216 13.58 -17.56 -0.05
C LEU A 216 13.17 -16.16 -0.50
N PHE A 217 11.87 -15.83 -0.45
CA PHE A 217 11.40 -14.51 -0.80
C PHE A 217 11.82 -13.44 0.22
N CYS A 218 11.90 -13.75 1.52
CA CYS A 218 12.46 -12.84 2.50
C CYS A 218 13.92 -12.49 2.19
N PHE A 219 14.74 -13.48 1.84
CA PHE A 219 16.13 -13.24 1.44
C PHE A 219 16.23 -12.45 0.14
N ALA A 220 15.39 -12.76 -0.85
CA ALA A 220 15.36 -12.01 -2.11
C ALA A 220 14.90 -10.54 -1.96
N CYS A 221 14.20 -10.22 -0.88
CA CYS A 221 13.73 -8.85 -0.61
C CYS A 221 14.81 -7.97 0.05
N ILE A 222 15.95 -8.53 0.47
CA ILE A 222 17.09 -7.75 0.96
C ILE A 222 17.68 -6.97 -0.24
N PRO A 223 17.76 -5.63 -0.19
CA PRO A 223 18.33 -4.85 -1.28
C PRO A 223 19.78 -5.27 -1.54
N ALA A 224 20.14 -5.44 -2.82
CA ALA A 224 21.49 -5.74 -3.27
C ALA A 224 22.39 -4.49 -3.24
#